data_AF-A0A958CQJ9-F1
#
_entry.id   AF-A0A958CQJ9-F1
#
_cell.length_a   1.000
_cell.length_b   1.000
_cell.length_c   1.000
_cell.angle_alpha   90.00
_cell.angle_beta   90.00
_cell.angle_gamma   90.00
#
_symmetry.space_group_name_H-M   'P 1'
#
loop_
_entity.id
_entity.type
_entity.pdbx_description
1 polymer ?
#
loop_
_entity_poly.entity_id
_entity_poly.type
_entity_poly.pdbx_seq_one_letter_code
_entity_poly.pdbx_strand_id
1 'polypeptide(L)'
;MNETSFLPADRVEGLLHMLCEELWERDDQVRLLACQSVESEPGVAVPLQYLLCTLDLPGGRAALRQALPAWRSALDDLGALLDHADDVWAKDRRGWAPFVTLHKAPFPIRRPSGPDLRDWDVLLVMERDACFGGSWQGLLERLHQQGSRENQRDIQRVLQLDAFERAFGVNLRRVLSGEPEI
;
A
#
# COMPACT_ATOMS: atom_id res chain seq x y z
N MET A 1 -28.81 -6.17 3.22
CA MET A 1 -27.46 -6.45 2.69
C MET A 1 -27.06 -7.79 3.25
N ASN A 2 -26.97 -8.83 2.43
CA ASN A 2 -26.43 -10.11 2.88
C ASN A 2 -24.93 -9.92 3.07
N GLU A 3 -24.45 -10.03 4.30
CA GLU A 3 -23.03 -10.26 4.56
C GLU A 3 -22.68 -11.60 3.90
N THR A 4 -21.98 -11.55 2.78
CA THR A 4 -21.39 -12.73 2.15
C THR A 4 -20.27 -13.21 3.07
N SER A 5 -20.63 -13.93 4.14
CA SER A 5 -19.66 -14.62 4.97
C SER A 5 -19.03 -15.73 4.14
N PHE A 6 -17.88 -15.46 3.55
CA PHE A 6 -17.04 -16.48 2.91
C PHE A 6 -16.85 -17.64 3.88
N LEU A 7 -17.09 -18.87 3.41
CA LEU A 7 -16.89 -20.06 4.22
C LEU A 7 -15.39 -20.17 4.56
N PRO A 8 -15.02 -20.81 5.69
CA PRO A 8 -13.61 -21.03 6.01
C PRO A 8 -12.81 -21.68 4.87
N ALA A 9 -13.44 -22.58 4.10
CA ALA A 9 -12.84 -23.21 2.94
C ALA A 9 -12.48 -22.21 1.83
N ASP A 10 -13.35 -21.24 1.53
CA ASP A 10 -13.09 -20.22 0.50
C ASP A 10 -11.90 -19.33 0.86
N ARG A 11 -11.75 -19.02 2.16
CA ARG A 11 -10.62 -18.24 2.68
C ARG A 11 -9.30 -19.01 2.57
N VAL A 12 -9.32 -20.30 2.89
CA VAL A 12 -8.15 -21.18 2.75
C VAL A 12 -7.77 -21.29 1.27
N GLU A 13 -8.75 -21.49 0.39
CA GLU A 13 -8.52 -21.57 -1.05
C GLU A 13 -7.92 -20.26 -1.61
N GLY A 14 -8.45 -19.11 -1.21
CA GLY A 14 -7.88 -17.80 -1.58
C GLY A 14 -6.44 -17.60 -1.09
N LEU A 15 -6.13 -18.01 0.14
CA LEU A 15 -4.76 -17.97 0.68
C LEU A 15 -3.81 -18.89 -0.11
N LEU A 16 -4.28 -20.09 -0.48
CA LEU A 16 -3.50 -21.02 -1.30
C LEU A 16 -3.17 -20.41 -2.66
N HIS A 17 -4.12 -19.74 -3.32
CA HIS A 17 -3.84 -19.05 -4.58
C HIS A 17 -2.78 -17.96 -4.46
N MET A 18 -2.83 -17.14 -3.42
CA MET A 18 -1.83 -16.09 -3.20
C MET A 18 -0.44 -16.68 -2.90
N LEU A 19 -0.38 -17.72 -2.07
CA LEU A 19 0.85 -18.47 -1.79
C LEU A 19 1.41 -19.14 -3.05
N CYS A 20 0.55 -19.64 -3.93
CA CYS A 20 0.99 -20.27 -5.16
C CYS A 20 1.72 -19.30 -6.09
N GLU A 21 1.26 -18.05 -6.14
CA GLU A 21 1.89 -17.01 -6.95
C GLU A 21 3.28 -16.62 -6.43
N GLU A 22 3.50 -16.68 -5.12
CA GLU A 22 4.78 -16.35 -4.48
C GLU A 22 5.80 -17.50 -4.56
N LEU A 23 5.36 -18.72 -4.27
CA LEU A 23 6.26 -19.86 -4.04
C LEU A 23 6.73 -20.54 -5.32
N TRP A 24 6.00 -20.41 -6.42
CA TRP A 24 6.23 -21.21 -7.62
C TRP A 24 6.28 -20.38 -8.89
N GLU A 25 7.30 -20.64 -9.70
CA GLU A 25 7.40 -20.14 -11.07
C GLU A 25 6.25 -20.69 -11.93
N ARG A 26 6.01 -20.03 -13.06
CA ARG A 26 4.87 -20.34 -13.96
C ARG A 26 4.82 -21.79 -14.43
N ASP A 27 5.97 -22.44 -14.52
CA ASP A 27 6.11 -23.80 -15.06
C ASP A 27 6.13 -24.89 -13.98
N ASP A 28 5.93 -24.54 -12.70
CA ASP A 28 5.86 -25.52 -11.63
C ASP A 28 4.61 -26.39 -11.75
N GLN A 29 4.79 -27.70 -11.55
CA GLN A 29 3.72 -28.69 -11.67
C GLN A 29 2.54 -28.39 -10.73
N VAL A 30 2.77 -27.87 -9.52
CA VAL A 30 1.70 -27.49 -8.58
C VAL A 30 0.86 -26.34 -9.14
N ARG A 31 1.52 -25.35 -9.74
CA ARG A 31 0.86 -24.17 -10.33
C ARG A 31 0.13 -24.52 -11.62
N LEU A 32 0.73 -25.37 -12.47
CA LEU A 32 0.08 -25.89 -13.66
C LEU A 32 -1.18 -26.68 -13.32
N LEU A 33 -1.14 -27.51 -12.26
CA LEU A 33 -2.31 -28.26 -11.79
C LEU A 33 -3.39 -27.34 -11.20
N ALA A 34 -3.01 -26.29 -10.47
CA ALA A 34 -3.93 -25.27 -9.95
C ALA A 34 -4.69 -24.52 -11.07
N CYS A 35 -4.04 -24.35 -12.22
CA CYS A 35 -4.60 -23.67 -13.39
C CYS A 35 -5.31 -24.62 -14.37
N GLN A 36 -5.29 -25.93 -14.14
CA GLN A 36 -6.00 -26.90 -14.98
C GLN A 36 -7.46 -27.03 -14.53
N SER A 37 -8.41 -26.91 -15.46
CA SER A 37 -9.82 -27.22 -15.20
C SER A 37 -10.03 -28.74 -15.27
N VAL A 38 -10.82 -29.32 -14.36
CA VAL A 38 -11.11 -30.77 -14.35
C VAL A 38 -12.06 -31.19 -15.46
N GLU A 39 -12.76 -30.24 -16.06
CA GLU A 39 -13.63 -30.50 -17.20
C GLU A 39 -13.35 -29.46 -18.29
N SER A 40 -13.53 -29.86 -19.54
CA SER A 40 -13.45 -29.02 -20.74
C SER A 40 -14.49 -27.88 -20.79
N GLU A 41 -15.09 -27.54 -19.65
CA GLU A 41 -15.82 -26.29 -19.46
C GLU A 41 -14.84 -25.20 -19.04
N PRO A 42 -14.61 -24.18 -19.89
CA PRO A 42 -13.81 -23.03 -19.51
C PRO A 42 -14.47 -22.35 -18.29
N GLY A 43 -13.83 -22.45 -17.12
CA GLY A 43 -14.25 -21.72 -15.92
C GLY A 43 -14.30 -22.50 -14.60
N VAL A 44 -14.19 -23.84 -14.60
CA VAL A 44 -14.20 -24.62 -13.35
C VAL A 44 -12.77 -25.04 -12.99
N ALA A 45 -12.04 -24.14 -12.33
CA ALA A 45 -10.72 -24.46 -11.77
C ALA A 45 -10.86 -25.49 -10.64
N VAL A 46 -9.93 -26.45 -10.56
CA VAL A 46 -9.90 -27.42 -9.46
C VAL A 46 -9.38 -26.74 -8.21
N PRO A 47 -10.07 -26.84 -7.06
CA PRO A 47 -9.57 -26.26 -5.83
C PRO A 47 -8.19 -26.84 -5.44
N LEU A 48 -7.24 -25.98 -5.14
CA LEU A 48 -5.92 -26.31 -4.63
C LEU A 48 -5.99 -27.18 -3.37
N GLN A 49 -6.95 -26.90 -2.48
CA GLN A 49 -7.19 -27.73 -1.31
C GLN A 49 -7.52 -29.19 -1.67
N TYR A 50 -8.25 -29.41 -2.76
CA TYR A 50 -8.57 -30.75 -3.26
C TYR A 50 -7.34 -31.42 -3.86
N LEU A 51 -6.55 -30.69 -4.67
CA LEU A 51 -5.32 -31.20 -5.29
C LEU A 51 -4.27 -31.60 -4.24
N LEU A 52 -4.08 -30.79 -3.19
CA LEU A 52 -3.16 -31.10 -2.09
C LEU A 52 -3.52 -32.38 -1.32
N CYS A 53 -4.81 -32.75 -1.31
CA CYS A 53 -5.32 -33.95 -0.67
C CYS A 53 -5.28 -35.18 -1.59
N THR A 54 -5.55 -35.01 -2.87
CA THR A 54 -5.76 -36.12 -3.82
C THR A 54 -4.54 -36.48 -4.64
N LEU A 55 -3.54 -35.60 -4.73
CA LEU A 55 -2.30 -35.83 -5.44
C LEU A 55 -1.11 -36.04 -4.49
N ASP A 56 -0.12 -36.79 -4.97
CA ASP A 56 1.13 -36.99 -4.23
C ASP A 56 2.08 -35.80 -4.39
N LEU A 57 1.82 -34.73 -3.63
CA LEU A 57 2.57 -33.47 -3.65
C LEU A 57 3.30 -33.19 -2.32
N PRO A 58 4.24 -34.05 -1.86
CA PRO A 58 4.89 -33.87 -0.56
C PRO A 58 5.76 -32.61 -0.52
N GLY A 59 6.43 -32.27 -1.62
CA GLY A 59 7.21 -31.04 -1.76
C GLY A 59 6.34 -29.79 -1.68
N GLY A 60 5.22 -29.76 -2.39
CA GLY A 60 4.26 -28.66 -2.33
C GLY A 60 3.70 -28.42 -0.92
N ARG A 61 3.31 -29.51 -0.23
CA ARG A 61 2.86 -29.45 1.17
C ARG A 61 3.97 -28.98 2.12
N ALA A 62 5.21 -29.37 1.89
CA ALA A 62 6.35 -28.93 2.71
C ALA A 62 6.66 -27.44 2.52
N ALA A 63 6.68 -26.96 1.26
CA ALA A 63 6.88 -25.56 0.94
C ALA A 63 5.80 -24.67 1.57
N LEU A 64 4.52 -25.06 1.46
CA LEU A 64 3.42 -24.34 2.11
C LEU A 64 3.62 -24.26 3.64
N ARG A 65 3.96 -25.38 4.29
CA ARG A 65 4.21 -25.40 5.74
C ARG A 65 5.36 -24.48 6.14
N GLN A 66 6.41 -24.40 5.33
CA GLN A 66 7.55 -23.52 5.58
C GLN A 66 7.21 -22.03 5.39
N ALA A 67 6.30 -21.70 4.47
CA ALA A 67 5.85 -20.33 4.22
C ALA A 67 4.85 -19.79 5.26
N LEU A 68 4.07 -20.67 5.90
CA LEU A 68 3.01 -20.29 6.84
C LEU A 68 3.41 -19.31 7.95
N PRO A 69 4.60 -19.41 8.59
CA PRO A 69 5.01 -18.43 9.61
C PRO A 69 5.20 -17.02 9.05
N ALA A 70 5.85 -16.89 7.88
CA ALA A 70 6.07 -15.59 7.24
C ALA A 70 4.74 -14.92 6.86
N TRP A 71 3.79 -15.71 6.35
CA TRP A 71 2.45 -15.22 6.01
C TRP A 71 1.63 -14.79 7.22
N ARG A 72 1.73 -15.52 8.35
CA ARG A 72 1.13 -15.06 9.61
C ARG A 72 1.70 -13.72 10.05
N SER A 73 3.03 -13.58 10.03
CA SER A 73 3.68 -12.30 10.34
C SER A 73 3.21 -11.17 9.42
N ALA A 74 3.11 -11.42 8.11
CA ALA A 74 2.65 -10.42 7.14
C ALA A 74 1.18 -10.00 7.36
N LEU A 75 0.32 -10.93 7.80
CA LEU A 75 -1.06 -10.62 8.17
C LEU A 75 -1.14 -9.80 9.46
N ASP A 76 -0.30 -10.11 10.45
CA ASP A 76 -0.20 -9.34 11.68
C ASP A 76 0.30 -7.91 11.39
N ASP A 77 1.33 -7.77 10.53
CA ASP A 77 1.83 -6.48 10.06
C ASP A 77 0.75 -5.70 9.31
N LEU A 78 -0.01 -6.34 8.42
CA LEU A 78 -1.14 -5.71 7.74
C LEU A 78 -2.19 -5.20 8.75
N GLY A 79 -2.52 -6.00 9.77
CA GLY A 79 -3.42 -5.58 10.85
C GLY A 79 -2.91 -4.33 11.56
N ALA A 80 -1.63 -4.33 11.96
CA ALA A 80 -1.00 -3.18 12.61
C ALA A 80 -0.99 -1.91 11.73
N LEU A 81 -0.79 -2.07 10.42
CA LEU A 81 -0.84 -0.95 9.47
C LEU A 81 -2.25 -0.36 9.35
N LEU A 82 -3.28 -1.21 9.28
CA LEU A 82 -4.67 -0.77 9.19
C LEU A 82 -5.10 -0.05 10.47
N ASP A 83 -4.82 -0.65 11.64
CA ASP A 83 -5.10 -0.03 12.94
C ASP A 83 -4.39 1.32 13.06
N HIS A 84 -3.11 1.40 12.66
CA HIS A 84 -2.35 2.64 12.65
C HIS A 84 -3.00 3.71 11.75
N ALA A 85 -3.41 3.33 10.54
CA ALA A 85 -4.04 4.25 9.60
C ALA A 85 -5.35 4.78 10.21
N ASP A 86 -6.24 3.91 10.67
CA ASP A 86 -7.53 4.30 11.26
C ASP A 86 -7.34 5.22 12.46
N ASP A 87 -6.38 4.93 13.32
CA ASP A 87 -6.03 5.76 14.47
C ASP A 87 -5.58 7.17 14.08
N VAL A 88 -4.75 7.28 13.04
CA VAL A 88 -4.25 8.56 12.53
C VAL A 88 -5.38 9.35 11.88
N TRP A 89 -6.17 8.72 11.02
CA TRP A 89 -7.29 9.35 10.31
C TRP A 89 -8.38 9.83 11.28
N ALA A 90 -8.72 9.06 12.32
CA ALA A 90 -9.70 9.45 13.32
C ALA A 90 -9.30 10.70 14.12
N LYS A 91 -8.00 10.98 14.23
CA LYS A 91 -7.43 12.11 14.98
C LYS A 91 -7.12 13.31 14.08
N ASP A 92 -7.27 13.20 12.77
CA ASP A 92 -6.83 14.24 11.84
C ASP A 92 -7.78 15.44 11.81
N ARG A 93 -7.23 16.58 12.25
CA ARG A 93 -7.90 17.89 12.25
C ARG A 93 -7.29 18.85 11.24
N ARG A 94 -6.14 18.50 10.64
CA ARG A 94 -5.31 19.41 9.85
C ARG A 94 -5.10 18.93 8.40
N GLY A 95 -5.67 17.79 8.04
CA GLY A 95 -5.44 17.16 6.75
C GLY A 95 -4.03 16.59 6.66
N TRP A 96 -3.45 16.13 7.77
CA TRP A 96 -2.10 15.59 7.85
C TRP A 96 -2.09 14.06 7.87
N ALA A 97 -3.25 13.40 7.94
CA ALA A 97 -3.33 11.94 8.09
C ALA A 97 -2.47 11.19 7.06
N PRO A 98 -2.52 11.48 5.74
CA PRO A 98 -1.69 10.77 4.78
C PRO A 98 -0.20 10.81 5.14
N PHE A 99 0.34 11.99 5.47
CA PHE A 99 1.77 12.14 5.76
C PHE A 99 2.15 11.55 7.11
N VAL A 100 1.29 11.66 8.13
CA VAL A 100 1.52 11.04 9.44
C VAL A 100 1.54 9.51 9.28
N THR A 101 0.56 8.94 8.59
CA THR A 101 0.48 7.50 8.31
C THR A 101 1.72 7.01 7.57
N LEU A 102 2.17 7.75 6.56
CA LEU A 102 3.37 7.38 5.79
C LEU A 102 4.65 7.51 6.60
N HIS A 103 4.76 8.56 7.43
CA HIS A 103 5.97 8.86 8.22
C HIS A 103 6.10 8.00 9.48
N LYS A 104 4.98 7.64 10.12
CA LYS A 104 4.93 6.89 11.39
C LYS A 104 4.43 5.46 11.23
N ALA A 105 4.46 4.94 10.01
CA ALA A 105 4.11 3.57 9.72
C ALA A 105 4.87 2.58 10.61
N PRO A 106 4.23 1.47 11.05
CA PRO A 106 4.87 0.47 11.91
C PRO A 106 6.08 -0.24 11.26
N PHE A 107 6.17 -0.19 9.93
CA PHE A 107 7.27 -0.72 9.13
C PHE A 107 7.43 0.10 7.84
N PRO A 108 8.57 -0.03 7.11
CA PRO A 108 8.76 0.65 5.84
C PRO A 108 7.68 0.27 4.81
N ILE A 109 6.84 1.23 4.43
CA ILE A 109 5.80 1.02 3.41
C ILE A 109 6.39 1.30 2.02
N ARG A 110 6.09 0.40 1.07
CA ARG A 110 6.47 0.59 -0.34
C ARG A 110 5.83 1.85 -0.93
N ARG A 111 6.61 2.66 -1.63
CA ARG A 111 6.15 3.86 -2.35
C ARG A 111 6.06 3.62 -3.86
N PRO A 112 5.21 4.35 -4.58
CA PRO A 112 5.25 4.36 -6.04
C PRO A 112 6.65 4.74 -6.54
N SER A 113 7.08 4.17 -7.66
CA SER A 113 8.39 4.46 -8.27
C SER A 113 8.50 5.87 -8.85
N GLY A 114 7.39 6.59 -8.98
CA GLY A 114 7.32 7.97 -9.44
C GLY A 114 6.21 8.74 -8.72
N PRO A 115 6.20 10.08 -8.80
CA PRO A 115 5.19 10.89 -8.14
C PRO A 115 3.79 10.60 -8.69
N ASP A 116 2.79 10.55 -7.80
CA ASP A 116 1.38 10.49 -8.22
C ASP A 116 0.92 11.89 -8.66
N LEU A 117 0.91 12.12 -9.98
CA LEU A 117 0.51 13.40 -10.55
C LEU A 117 -0.99 13.72 -10.39
N ARG A 118 -1.78 12.78 -9.84
CA ARG A 118 -3.19 13.01 -9.49
C ARG A 118 -3.32 13.59 -8.08
N ASP A 119 -2.28 13.46 -7.25
CA ASP A 119 -2.25 13.98 -5.89
C ASP A 119 -1.75 15.42 -5.90
N TRP A 120 -2.63 16.34 -5.50
CA TRP A 120 -2.33 17.77 -5.48
C TRP A 120 -1.20 18.11 -4.51
N ASP A 121 -1.09 17.42 -3.39
CA ASP A 121 -0.01 17.68 -2.42
C ASP A 121 1.35 17.26 -2.97
N VAL A 122 1.39 16.15 -3.73
CA VAL A 122 2.58 15.73 -4.45
C VAL A 122 2.99 16.79 -5.48
N LEU A 123 2.03 17.35 -6.23
CA LEU A 123 2.30 18.41 -7.19
C LEU A 123 2.86 19.68 -6.52
N LEU A 124 2.29 20.10 -5.39
CA LEU A 124 2.79 21.26 -4.62
C LEU A 124 4.21 21.03 -4.09
N VAL A 125 4.52 19.83 -3.57
CA VAL A 125 5.87 19.46 -3.12
C VAL A 125 6.85 19.46 -4.30
N MET A 126 6.45 18.93 -5.45
CA MET A 126 7.27 18.95 -6.66
C MET A 126 7.55 20.38 -7.15
N GLU A 127 6.53 21.24 -7.20
CA GLU A 127 6.69 22.63 -7.60
C GLU A 127 7.61 23.40 -6.64
N ARG A 128 7.42 23.23 -5.33
CA ARG A 128 8.30 23.77 -4.28
C ARG A 128 9.77 23.38 -4.54
N ASP A 129 10.02 22.11 -4.79
CA ASP A 129 11.39 21.61 -4.97
C ASP A 129 12.01 22.06 -6.29
N ALA A 130 11.25 22.00 -7.38
CA ALA A 130 11.75 22.31 -8.73
C ALA A 130 11.94 23.81 -8.95
N CYS A 131 11.03 24.64 -8.44
CA CYS A 131 11.00 26.07 -8.73
C CYS A 131 11.50 26.95 -7.59
N PHE A 132 11.45 26.46 -6.35
CA PHE A 132 11.73 27.27 -5.15
C PHE A 132 12.80 26.65 -4.24
N GLY A 133 13.56 25.68 -4.73
CA GLY A 133 14.69 25.07 -4.00
C GLY A 133 14.27 24.43 -2.67
N GLY A 134 13.03 23.94 -2.58
CA GLY A 134 12.47 23.35 -1.36
C GLY A 134 11.86 24.37 -0.39
N SER A 135 11.79 25.66 -0.76
CA SER A 135 11.22 26.70 0.11
C SER A 135 9.70 26.82 -0.05
N TRP A 136 8.95 26.42 0.99
CA TRP A 136 7.51 26.70 1.07
C TRP A 136 7.21 28.20 1.05
N GLN A 137 8.06 29.01 1.67
CA GLN A 137 7.92 30.46 1.68
C GLN A 137 8.02 31.04 0.26
N GLY A 138 8.95 30.54 -0.56
CA GLY A 138 9.09 30.98 -1.95
C GLY A 138 7.85 30.64 -2.78
N LEU A 139 7.30 29.43 -2.63
CA LEU A 139 6.04 29.05 -3.28
C LEU A 139 4.86 29.91 -2.80
N LEU A 140 4.77 30.16 -1.48
CA LEU A 140 3.71 30.99 -0.91
C LEU A 140 3.75 32.44 -1.44
N GLU A 141 4.93 33.04 -1.50
CA GLU A 141 5.13 34.37 -2.08
C GLU A 141 4.70 34.42 -3.55
N ARG A 142 5.01 33.38 -4.33
CA ARG A 142 4.57 33.27 -5.72
C ARG A 142 3.04 33.23 -5.82
N LEU A 143 2.37 32.42 -5.00
CA LEU A 143 0.91 32.32 -4.99
C LEU A 143 0.25 33.66 -4.63
N HIS A 144 0.81 34.40 -3.68
CA HIS A 144 0.33 35.73 -3.33
C HIS A 144 0.47 36.73 -4.50
N GLN A 145 1.60 36.70 -5.21
CA GLN A 145 1.85 37.57 -6.39
C GLN A 145 0.89 37.28 -7.55
N GLN A 146 0.40 36.04 -7.70
CA GLN A 146 -0.55 35.65 -8.75
C GLN A 146 -2.00 36.05 -8.44
N GLY A 147 -2.32 36.36 -7.19
CA GLY A 147 -3.69 36.65 -6.76
C GLY A 147 -4.08 35.79 -5.57
N SER A 148 -4.24 36.42 -4.40
CA SER A 148 -4.50 35.69 -3.15
C SER A 148 -5.93 35.11 -3.08
N ARG A 149 -6.90 35.74 -3.77
CA ARG A 149 -8.29 35.24 -3.75
C ARG A 149 -8.43 33.99 -4.61
N GLU A 150 -7.75 33.97 -5.74
CA GLU A 150 -7.72 32.90 -6.72
C GLU A 150 -6.99 31.67 -6.16
N ASN A 151 -5.89 31.90 -5.44
CA ASN A 151 -5.03 30.84 -4.90
C ASN A 151 -5.31 30.49 -3.43
N GLN A 152 -6.42 30.96 -2.85
CA GLN A 152 -6.67 30.83 -1.41
C GLN A 152 -6.57 29.39 -0.92
N ARG A 153 -7.04 28.41 -1.70
CA ARG A 153 -6.96 26.99 -1.36
C ARG A 153 -5.51 26.50 -1.27
N ASP A 154 -4.68 26.84 -2.24
CA ASP A 154 -3.28 26.40 -2.31
C ASP A 154 -2.44 27.09 -1.27
N ILE A 155 -2.70 28.38 -1.01
CA ILE A 155 -2.10 29.14 0.08
C ILE A 155 -2.36 28.44 1.42
N GLN A 156 -3.63 28.09 1.71
CA GLN A 156 -3.96 27.38 2.95
C GLN A 156 -3.29 26.00 3.01
N ARG A 157 -3.23 25.28 1.89
CA ARG A 157 -2.60 23.95 1.87
C ARG A 157 -1.10 24.02 2.06
N VAL A 158 -0.39 24.94 1.38
CA VAL A 158 1.04 25.19 1.56
C VAL A 158 1.36 25.51 3.02
N LEU A 159 0.56 26.36 3.67
CA LEU A 159 0.72 26.65 5.10
C LEU A 159 0.56 25.40 5.98
N GLN A 160 -0.37 24.50 5.66
CA GLN A 160 -0.54 23.24 6.37
C GLN A 160 0.65 22.29 6.15
N LEU A 161 1.19 22.22 4.93
CA LEU A 161 2.33 21.36 4.58
C LEU A 161 3.63 21.85 5.23
N ASP A 162 3.89 23.16 5.20
CA ASP A 162 5.01 23.79 5.92
C ASP A 162 4.91 23.56 7.44
N ALA A 163 3.71 23.74 8.00
CA ALA A 163 3.49 23.48 9.42
C ALA A 163 3.69 21.98 9.79
N PHE A 164 3.38 21.05 8.87
CA PHE A 164 3.66 19.64 9.08
C PHE A 164 5.17 19.36 9.12
N GLU A 165 5.93 19.84 8.13
CA GLU A 165 7.39 19.65 8.10
C GLU A 165 8.06 20.20 9.36
N ARG A 166 7.64 21.38 9.81
CA ARG A 166 8.15 21.98 11.06
C ARG A 166 7.76 21.18 12.31
N ALA A 167 6.53 20.68 12.37
CA ALA A 167 6.04 19.94 13.52
C ALA A 167 6.74 18.58 13.68
N PHE A 168 7.08 17.91 12.58
CA PHE A 168 7.70 16.59 12.59
C PHE A 168 9.20 16.61 12.33
N GLY A 169 9.77 17.74 11.90
CA GLY A 169 11.19 17.87 11.59
C GLY A 169 11.59 17.12 10.32
N VAL A 170 10.69 16.99 9.35
CA VAL A 170 10.85 16.12 8.16
C VAL A 170 10.83 16.92 6.86
N ASN A 171 11.32 16.30 5.78
CA ASN A 171 11.05 16.76 4.41
C ASN A 171 9.93 15.90 3.79
N LEU A 172 8.82 16.54 3.40
CA LEU A 172 7.64 15.91 2.80
C LEU A 172 7.97 15.13 1.53
N ARG A 173 8.92 15.57 0.71
CA ARG A 173 9.36 14.79 -0.46
C ARG A 173 9.89 13.43 -0.03
N ARG A 174 10.67 13.36 1.05
CA ARG A 174 11.20 12.09 1.59
C ARG A 174 10.11 11.23 2.20
N VAL A 175 9.14 11.84 2.90
CA VAL A 175 7.97 11.10 3.42
C VAL A 175 7.20 10.44 2.28
N LEU A 176 7.01 11.16 1.18
CA LEU A 176 6.30 10.71 -0.02
C LEU A 176 7.10 9.71 -0.87
N SER A 177 8.43 9.85 -0.96
CA SER A 177 9.29 8.95 -1.74
C SER A 177 9.78 7.72 -0.96
N GLY A 178 9.77 7.78 0.38
CA GLY A 178 10.29 6.73 1.26
C GLY A 178 11.82 6.74 1.37
N GLU A 179 12.49 7.80 0.92
CA GLU A 179 13.94 7.94 1.04
C GLU A 179 14.37 8.23 2.49
N PRO A 180 15.45 7.60 3.00
CA PRO A 180 15.92 7.80 4.37
C PRO A 180 16.44 9.23 4.63
N GLU A 181 16.37 9.68 5.88
CA GLU A 181 17.03 10.92 6.32
C GLU A 181 18.56 10.73 6.36
N ILE A 182 19.30 11.60 5.67
CA ILE A 182 20.77 11.70 5.74
C ILE A 182 21.15 12.55 6.96
#